data_AF-A0A6N8UA98-F1
#
_entry.id   AF-A0A6N8UA98-F1
#
_cell.length_a   1.000
_cell.length_b   1.000
_cell.length_c   1.000
_cell.angle_alpha   90.00
_cell.angle_beta   90.00
_cell.angle_gamma   90.00
#
_symmetry.space_group_name_H-M   'P 1'
#
loop_
_entity.id
_entity.type
_entity.pdbx_description
1 polymer ?
#
loop_
_entity_poly.entity_id
_entity_poly.type
_entity_poly.pdbx_seq_one_letter_code
_entity_poly.pdbx_strand_id
1 'polypeptide(L)'
;MLKDTTLASRLLSAVWDENVKKAQETIQMGADPNWIFNGYPILIHAVFTRNEEMVMMLIDEGAKQQQEALGFALDRGIGELVMPLMMLGTVPKPPVVKVDFGPYPSRYAPLGYQPRR
;
A
#
# COMPACT_ATOMS: atom_id res chain seq x y z
N MET A 1 -2.17 -19.87 -20.49
CA MET A 1 -1.31 -18.74 -20.11
C MET A 1 -1.58 -17.44 -20.88
N LEU A 2 -2.12 -17.43 -22.10
CA LEU A 2 -2.41 -16.16 -22.82
C LEU A 2 -3.61 -15.37 -22.26
N LYS A 3 -4.58 -16.02 -21.62
CA LYS A 3 -5.76 -15.33 -21.05
C LYS A 3 -5.39 -14.47 -19.84
N ASP A 4 -4.53 -14.99 -18.97
CA ASP A 4 -4.18 -14.31 -17.72
C ASP A 4 -3.39 -13.02 -17.97
N THR A 5 -2.48 -13.01 -18.96
CA THR A 5 -1.75 -11.80 -19.35
C THR A 5 -2.66 -10.75 -19.98
N THR A 6 -3.69 -11.16 -20.73
CA THR A 6 -4.66 -10.21 -21.30
C THR A 6 -5.56 -9.59 -20.24
N LEU A 7 -6.01 -10.36 -19.24
CA LEU A 7 -6.84 -9.85 -18.15
C LEU A 7 -6.04 -8.94 -17.22
N ALA A 8 -4.81 -9.32 -16.88
CA ALA A 8 -3.91 -8.49 -16.08
C ALA A 8 -3.61 -7.14 -16.75
N SER A 9 -3.31 -7.14 -18.06
CA SER A 9 -3.10 -5.91 -18.81
C SER A 9 -4.37 -5.05 -18.89
N ARG A 10 -5.56 -5.67 -19.06
CA ARG A 10 -6.84 -4.95 -19.05
C ARG A 10 -7.14 -4.31 -17.69
N LEU A 11 -6.85 -5.02 -16.61
CA LEU A 11 -7.00 -4.50 -15.25
C LEU A 11 -6.07 -3.30 -15.04
N LEU A 12 -4.80 -3.42 -15.44
CA LEU A 12 -3.85 -2.32 -15.38
C LEU A 12 -4.33 -1.11 -16.16
N SER A 13 -4.75 -1.28 -17.42
CA SER A 13 -5.31 -0.18 -18.20
C SER A 13 -6.52 0.45 -17.52
N ALA A 14 -7.44 -0.34 -16.96
CA ALA A 14 -8.60 0.20 -16.25
C ALA A 14 -8.21 1.01 -15.00
N VAL A 15 -7.17 0.62 -14.28
CA VAL A 15 -6.63 1.37 -13.13
C VAL A 15 -6.04 2.71 -13.57
N TRP A 16 -5.25 2.72 -14.64
CA TRP A 16 -4.66 3.95 -15.20
C TRP A 16 -5.69 4.86 -15.88
N ASP A 17 -6.75 4.28 -16.45
CA ASP A 17 -7.91 5.01 -16.99
C ASP A 17 -8.85 5.51 -15.87
N GLU A 18 -8.54 5.21 -14.60
CA GLU A 18 -9.37 5.52 -13.42
C GLU A 18 -10.81 4.99 -13.50
N ASN A 19 -11.02 3.93 -14.28
CA ASN A 19 -12.34 3.36 -14.53
C ASN A 19 -12.63 2.20 -13.57
N VAL A 20 -13.19 2.53 -12.41
CA VAL A 20 -13.50 1.58 -11.32
C VAL A 20 -14.39 0.43 -11.80
N LYS A 21 -15.46 0.75 -12.54
CA LYS A 21 -16.40 -0.26 -13.04
C LYS A 21 -15.73 -1.28 -13.96
N LYS A 22 -14.90 -0.81 -14.89
CA LYS A 22 -14.16 -1.68 -15.82
C LYS A 22 -13.12 -2.53 -15.08
N ALA A 23 -12.47 -1.98 -14.07
CA ALA A 23 -11.52 -2.72 -13.23
C ALA A 23 -12.25 -3.85 -12.46
N GLN A 24 -13.38 -3.54 -11.83
CA GLN A 24 -14.20 -4.52 -11.12
C GLN A 24 -14.71 -5.64 -12.05
N GLU A 25 -15.28 -5.30 -13.21
CA GLU A 25 -15.71 -6.28 -14.21
C GLU A 25 -14.56 -7.19 -14.65
N THR A 26 -13.34 -6.64 -14.77
CA THR A 26 -12.16 -7.41 -15.18
C THR A 26 -11.72 -8.40 -14.09
N ILE A 27 -11.83 -8.02 -12.81
CA ILE A 27 -11.59 -8.93 -11.68
C ILE A 27 -12.64 -10.04 -11.62
N GLN A 28 -13.92 -9.70 -11.83
CA GLN A 28 -15.01 -10.68 -11.90
C GLN A 28 -14.84 -11.68 -13.06
N MET A 29 -14.16 -11.29 -14.14
CA MET A 29 -13.76 -12.20 -15.23
C MET A 29 -12.59 -13.14 -14.86
N GLY A 30 -12.00 -12.99 -13.68
CA GLY A 30 -10.90 -13.80 -13.16
C GLY A 30 -9.53 -13.11 -13.17
N ALA A 31 -9.46 -11.78 -13.32
CA ALA A 31 -8.19 -11.08 -13.14
C ALA A 31 -7.78 -11.09 -11.67
N ASP A 32 -6.49 -11.33 -11.41
CA ASP A 32 -5.95 -11.35 -10.05
C ASP A 32 -5.74 -9.91 -9.52
N PRO A 33 -6.43 -9.47 -8.45
CA PRO A 33 -6.24 -8.17 -7.84
C PRO A 33 -4.91 -8.06 -7.07
N ASN A 34 -4.13 -9.14 -6.98
CA ASN A 34 -2.78 -9.16 -6.39
C ASN A 34 -1.67 -9.17 -7.44
N TRP A 35 -2.02 -8.99 -8.72
CA TRP A 35 -1.04 -9.05 -9.80
C TRP A 35 0.05 -7.97 -9.64
N ILE A 36 1.28 -8.35 -9.98
CA ILE A 36 2.47 -7.50 -9.87
C ILE A 36 2.92 -7.10 -11.27
N PHE A 37 3.05 -5.80 -11.50
CA PHE A 37 3.56 -5.21 -12.74
C PHE A 37 4.75 -4.31 -12.46
N ASN A 38 5.86 -4.54 -13.18
CA ASN A 38 7.11 -3.80 -13.00
C ASN A 38 7.59 -3.76 -11.54
N GLY A 39 7.38 -4.85 -10.79
CA GLY A 39 7.76 -4.95 -9.38
C GLY A 39 6.78 -4.31 -8.39
N TYR A 40 5.68 -3.71 -8.86
CA TYR A 40 4.66 -3.10 -8.02
C TYR A 40 3.32 -3.83 -8.13
N PRO A 41 2.65 -4.16 -7.01
CA PRO A 41 1.27 -4.65 -7.00
C PRO A 41 0.31 -3.66 -7.66
N ILE A 42 -0.76 -4.17 -8.28
CA ILE A 42 -1.80 -3.34 -8.92
C ILE A 42 -2.37 -2.28 -7.97
N LEU A 43 -2.49 -2.60 -6.67
CA LEU A 43 -2.96 -1.69 -5.63
C LEU A 43 -2.09 -0.43 -5.52
N ILE A 44 -0.77 -0.54 -5.70
CA ILE A 44 0.13 0.63 -5.67
C ILE A 44 -0.09 1.54 -6.88
N HIS A 45 -0.41 0.97 -8.05
CA HIS A 45 -0.76 1.77 -9.22
C HIS A 45 -2.05 2.57 -8.99
N ALA A 46 -3.05 1.98 -8.31
CA ALA A 46 -4.26 2.70 -7.92
C ALA A 46 -3.99 3.80 -6.87
N VAL A 47 -3.08 3.57 -5.92
CA VAL A 47 -2.64 4.61 -4.98
C VAL A 47 -1.93 5.76 -5.72
N PHE A 48 -1.13 5.45 -6.73
CA PHE A 48 -0.43 6.46 -7.53
C PHE A 48 -1.39 7.35 -8.34
N THR A 49 -2.50 6.80 -8.85
CA THR A 49 -3.55 7.60 -9.51
C THR A 49 -4.41 8.42 -8.53
N ARG A 50 -4.21 8.24 -7.21
CA ARG A 50 -4.93 8.95 -6.13
C ARG A 50 -6.45 8.73 -6.17
N ASN A 51 -6.87 7.62 -6.78
CA ASN A 51 -8.28 7.26 -6.89
C ASN A 51 -8.70 6.39 -5.70
N GLU A 52 -9.26 7.02 -4.68
CA GLU A 52 -9.69 6.35 -3.45
C GLU A 52 -10.71 5.24 -3.72
N GLU A 53 -11.69 5.50 -4.58
CA GLU A 53 -12.72 4.51 -4.93
C GLU A 53 -12.12 3.25 -5.56
N MET A 54 -11.15 3.42 -6.47
CA MET A 54 -10.40 2.31 -7.08
C MET A 54 -9.61 1.52 -6.02
N VAL A 55 -8.93 2.22 -5.11
CA VAL A 55 -8.16 1.60 -4.03
C VAL A 55 -9.07 0.76 -3.13
N MET A 56 -10.22 1.31 -2.74
CA MET A 56 -11.21 0.60 -1.92
C MET A 56 -11.76 -0.63 -2.63
N MET A 57 -12.17 -0.48 -3.89
CA MET A 57 -12.68 -1.58 -4.68
C MET A 57 -11.66 -2.72 -4.80
N LEU A 58 -10.39 -2.41 -5.07
CA LEU A 58 -9.33 -3.44 -5.13
C LEU A 58 -9.14 -4.18 -3.80
N ILE A 59 -9.24 -3.46 -2.68
CA ILE A 59 -9.15 -4.05 -1.32
C ILE A 59 -10.35 -4.96 -1.07
N ASP A 60 -11.56 -4.51 -1.38
CA ASP A 60 -12.80 -5.29 -1.24
C ASP A 60 -12.79 -6.57 -2.10
N GLU A 61 -12.21 -6.48 -3.30
CA GLU A 61 -12.01 -7.63 -4.20
C GLU A 61 -10.82 -8.53 -3.79
N GLY A 62 -10.14 -8.24 -2.66
CA GLY A 62 -9.16 -9.13 -2.03
C GLY A 62 -7.70 -8.85 -2.35
N ALA A 63 -7.33 -7.62 -2.72
CA ALA A 63 -5.93 -7.18 -2.74
C ALA A 63 -5.31 -7.27 -1.33
N LYS A 64 -4.05 -7.70 -1.21
CA LYS A 64 -3.39 -8.01 0.09
C LYS A 64 -2.19 -7.12 0.43
N GLN A 65 -1.83 -6.20 -0.45
CA GLN A 65 -0.63 -5.38 -0.32
C GLN A 65 -0.93 -4.00 0.31
N GLN A 66 -1.84 -3.96 1.30
CA GLN A 66 -2.23 -2.71 1.99
C GLN A 66 -1.06 -2.06 2.73
N GLN A 67 -0.13 -2.85 3.28
CA GLN A 67 1.02 -2.33 4.01
C GLN A 67 2.00 -1.60 3.08
N GLU A 68 2.28 -2.19 1.91
CA GLU A 68 3.11 -1.60 0.88
C GLU A 68 2.43 -0.37 0.26
N ALA A 69 1.12 -0.44 0.04
CA ALA A 69 0.30 0.68 -0.41
C ALA A 69 0.35 1.86 0.58
N LEU A 70 0.21 1.61 1.88
CA LEU A 70 0.32 2.64 2.92
C LEU A 70 1.73 3.24 2.98
N GLY A 71 2.76 2.40 2.96
CA GLY A 71 4.15 2.86 2.95
C GLY A 71 4.42 3.78 1.76
N PHE A 72 3.95 3.40 0.57
CA PHE A 72 4.06 4.21 -0.63
C PHE A 72 3.31 5.54 -0.51
N ALA A 73 2.09 5.54 0.03
CA ALA A 73 1.31 6.77 0.22
C ALA A 73 2.02 7.74 1.18
N LEU A 74 2.61 7.24 2.27
CA LEU A 74 3.39 8.03 3.22
C LEU A 74 4.65 8.60 2.57
N ASP A 75 5.43 7.77 1.87
CA ASP A 75 6.69 8.18 1.23
C ASP A 75 6.48 9.25 0.15
N ARG A 76 5.32 9.22 -0.53
CA ARG A 76 4.96 10.17 -1.60
C ARG A 76 4.13 11.35 -1.14
N GLY A 77 3.74 11.41 0.14
CA GLY A 77 2.90 12.48 0.69
C GLY A 77 1.46 12.47 0.16
N ILE A 78 0.92 11.30 -0.19
CA ILE A 78 -0.45 11.10 -0.70
C ILE A 78 -1.42 11.03 0.49
N GLY A 79 -1.60 12.16 1.16
CA GLY A 79 -2.27 12.25 2.46
C GLY A 79 -3.71 11.74 2.49
N GLU A 80 -4.46 11.93 1.41
CA GLU A 80 -5.85 11.48 1.30
C GLU A 80 -6.02 9.96 1.37
N LEU A 81 -5.01 9.19 0.93
CA LEU A 81 -5.05 7.72 0.99
C LEU A 81 -4.44 7.15 2.28
N VAL A 82 -3.80 7.97 3.12
CA VAL A 82 -3.17 7.51 4.37
C VAL A 82 -4.23 6.99 5.35
N MET A 83 -5.23 7.82 5.67
CA MET A 83 -6.26 7.43 6.65
C MET A 83 -7.08 6.22 6.18
N PRO A 84 -7.57 6.16 4.94
CA PRO A 84 -8.34 5.03 4.48
C PRO A 84 -7.53 3.72 4.46
N LEU A 85 -6.28 3.73 3.96
CA LEU A 85 -5.41 2.55 3.99
C LEU A 85 -5.05 2.12 5.42
N MET A 86 -4.85 3.07 6.33
CA MET A 86 -4.52 2.79 7.73
C MET A 86 -5.64 2.05 8.45
N MET A 87 -6.89 2.47 8.23
CA MET A 87 -8.06 1.91 8.91
C MET A 87 -8.40 0.48 8.45
N LEU A 88 -8.01 0.10 7.23
CA LEU A 88 -8.39 -1.17 6.60
C LEU A 88 -7.42 -2.33 6.85
N GLY A 89 -6.60 -2.25 7.91
CA GLY A 89 -5.88 -3.42 8.42
C GLY A 89 -4.36 -3.35 8.34
N THR A 90 -3.76 -2.16 8.14
CA THR A 90 -2.36 -2.02 8.50
C THR A 90 -2.25 -2.04 10.01
N VAL A 91 -1.90 -3.18 10.60
CA VAL A 91 -1.47 -3.21 12.00
C VAL A 91 -0.14 -2.48 12.06
N PRO A 92 -0.05 -1.28 12.67
CA PRO A 92 1.24 -0.63 12.84
C PRO A 92 2.12 -1.60 13.63
N LYS A 93 3.28 -1.98 13.07
CA LYS A 93 4.20 -2.87 13.78
C LYS A 93 4.49 -2.22 15.14
N PRO A 94 4.23 -2.91 16.26
CA PRO A 94 4.55 -2.34 17.56
C PRO A 94 6.04 -2.00 17.56
N PRO A 95 6.43 -0.83 18.10
CA PRO A 95 7.84 -0.46 18.12
C PRO A 95 8.62 -1.54 18.85
N VAL A 96 9.58 -2.18 18.18
CA VAL A 96 10.50 -3.11 18.85
C VAL A 96 11.42 -2.26 19.72
N VAL A 97 11.06 -2.13 20.99
CA VAL A 97 11.81 -1.34 21.96
C VAL A 97 13.06 -2.11 22.35
N LYS A 98 14.20 -1.78 21.74
CA LYS A 98 15.50 -2.19 22.31
C LYS A 98 15.64 -1.54 23.69
N VAL A 99 15.80 -2.36 24.73
CA VAL A 99 15.85 -1.94 26.14
C VAL A 99 17.06 -1.04 26.40
N ASP A 100 18.14 -1.22 25.62
CA ASP A 100 19.43 -0.52 25.75
C ASP A 100 19.33 1.02 25.70
N PHE A 101 18.27 1.57 25.12
CA PHE A 101 18.11 3.03 24.97
C PHE A 101 17.24 3.69 26.06
N GLY A 102 16.83 2.96 27.10
CA GLY A 102 16.08 3.51 28.24
C GLY A 102 14.63 3.92 27.90
N PRO A 103 13.87 4.42 28.90
CA PRO A 103 12.49 4.86 28.73
C PRO A 103 12.40 6.15 27.91
N TYR A 104 11.24 6.39 27.31
CA TYR A 104 10.90 7.65 26.67
C TYR A 104 10.80 8.78 27.72
N PRO A 105 11.26 10.03 27.46
CA PRO A 105 11.89 10.55 26.24
C PRO A 105 13.43 10.49 26.23
N SER A 106 14.06 10.00 27.32
CA SER A 106 15.53 9.96 27.51
C SER A 106 16.30 9.25 26.39
N ARG A 107 15.61 8.41 25.62
CA ARG A 107 16.05 7.68 24.42
C ARG A 107 16.58 8.55 23.28
N TYR A 108 16.00 9.73 23.04
CA TYR A 108 16.33 10.56 21.86
C TYR A 108 17.28 11.72 22.18
N ALA A 109 17.47 12.02 23.45
CA ALA A 109 18.38 13.04 23.92
C ALA A 109 18.90 12.64 25.31
N PRO A 110 19.82 11.67 25.39
CA PRO A 110 20.40 11.30 26.68
C PRO A 110 21.24 12.49 27.13
N LEU A 111 20.80 13.19 28.18
CA LEU A 111 21.47 14.37 28.73
C LEU A 111 22.95 14.15 29.12
N GLY A 112 23.40 12.89 29.15
CA GLY A 112 24.79 12.50 29.44
C GLY A 112 25.48 11.63 28.37
N TYR A 113 24.95 11.49 27.15
CA TYR A 113 25.62 10.68 26.13
C TYR A 113 26.85 11.39 25.57
N GLN A 114 28.04 10.87 25.87
CA GLN A 114 29.28 11.22 25.19
C GLN A 114 29.60 10.11 24.18
N PRO A 115 29.63 10.39 22.86
CA PRO A 115 30.02 9.38 21.89
C PRO A 115 31.46 8.93 22.16
N ARG A 116 31.68 7.62 22.29
CA ARG A 116 33.04 7.07 22.35
C ARG A 116 33.70 7.35 21.00
N ARG A 117 34.85 8.04 21.04
CA ARG A 117 35.70 8.34 19.88
C ARG A 117 36.27 7.07 19.26
#